data_AF-A0AAW9YR60-F1
#
_entry.id   AF-A0AAW9YR60-F1
#
_cell.length_a   1.000
_cell.length_b   1.000
_cell.length_c   1.000
_cell.angle_alpha   90.00
_cell.angle_beta   90.00
_cell.angle_gamma   90.00
#
_symmetry.space_group_name_H-M   'P 1'
#
loop_
_entity.id
_entity.type
_entity.pdbx_description
1 polymer ?
#
loop_
_entity_poly.entity_id
_entity_poly.type
_entity_poly.pdbx_seq_one_letter_code
_entity_poly.pdbx_strand_id
1 'polypeptide(L)'
;MKNAIKLFKMDLKKIVKAPAVFVILAGLALLPSFYAWFNLDANWDPYGNTKNIKVAVVNEDEGDKVRGKSLNVGDTVVEQLKKDDHFDWEFVSREKADHDLRMGKYYAAIYIPKAFTHQITGTLRKKPERANIEYKVNQKLNAIAPKMTNAGTSAIVQKANDKFNETVTKALLKEANRL
;
A
#
# COMPACT_ATOMS: atom_id res chain seq x y z
N MET A 1 -2.00 64.26 -15.64
CA MET A 1 -1.79 63.11 -14.72
C MET A 1 -2.56 63.18 -13.40
N LYS A 2 -2.66 64.34 -12.70
CA LYS A 2 -3.37 64.44 -11.40
C LYS A 2 -4.85 64.06 -11.43
N ASN A 3 -5.55 64.32 -12.54
CA ASN A 3 -6.97 64.00 -12.69
C ASN A 3 -7.25 62.50 -12.87
N ALA A 4 -6.36 61.77 -13.55
CA ALA A 4 -6.49 60.32 -13.73
C ALA A 4 -6.38 59.59 -12.37
N ILE A 5 -5.43 60.01 -11.52
CA ILE A 5 -5.26 59.45 -10.18
C ILE A 5 -6.47 59.76 -9.28
N LYS A 6 -7.07 60.95 -9.43
CA LYS A 6 -8.26 61.35 -8.66
C LYS A 6 -9.49 60.52 -9.06
N LEU A 7 -9.70 60.30 -10.37
CA LEU A 7 -10.76 59.43 -10.89
C LEU A 7 -10.57 57.99 -10.40
N PHE A 8 -9.36 57.45 -10.52
CA PHE A 8 -9.02 56.12 -10.03
C PHE A 8 -9.33 55.93 -8.53
N LYS A 9 -8.94 56.89 -7.68
CA LYS A 9 -9.26 56.85 -6.23
C LYS A 9 -10.76 56.92 -5.96
N MET A 10 -11.51 57.65 -6.78
CA MET A 10 -12.95 57.82 -6.61
C MET A 10 -13.70 56.54 -6.99
N ASP A 11 -13.27 55.88 -8.07
CA ASP A 11 -13.82 54.59 -8.50
C ASP A 11 -13.49 53.49 -7.50
N LEU A 12 -12.26 53.44 -6.99
CA LEU A 12 -11.86 52.50 -5.93
C LEU A 12 -12.74 52.66 -4.67
N LYS A 13 -13.06 53.91 -4.28
CA LYS A 13 -13.91 54.21 -3.13
C LYS A 13 -15.38 53.81 -3.34
N LYS A 14 -15.87 53.81 -4.59
CA LYS A 14 -17.20 53.32 -4.95
C LYS A 14 -17.25 51.79 -4.93
N ILE A 15 -16.22 51.14 -5.46
CA ILE A 15 -16.08 49.67 -5.47
C ILE A 15 -16.05 49.12 -4.04
N VAL A 16 -15.28 49.73 -3.12
CA VAL A 16 -15.20 49.32 -1.71
C VAL A 16 -16.51 49.56 -0.93
N LYS A 17 -17.41 50.42 -1.40
CA LYS A 17 -18.72 50.64 -0.77
C LYS A 17 -19.82 49.73 -1.31
N ALA A 18 -19.55 48.96 -2.37
CA ALA A 18 -20.52 48.06 -2.97
C ALA A 18 -20.47 46.69 -2.28
N PRO A 19 -21.53 46.26 -1.56
CA PRO A 19 -21.53 44.98 -0.84
C PRO A 19 -21.35 43.76 -1.76
N ALA A 20 -21.81 43.85 -3.02
CA ALA A 20 -21.62 42.80 -4.03
C ALA A 20 -20.14 42.51 -4.32
N VAL A 21 -19.25 43.51 -4.23
CA VAL A 21 -17.81 43.32 -4.45
C VAL A 21 -17.20 42.44 -3.37
N PHE A 22 -17.61 42.59 -2.12
CA PHE A 22 -17.14 41.74 -1.02
C PHE A 22 -17.62 40.30 -1.15
N VAL A 23 -18.83 40.06 -1.65
CA VAL A 23 -19.34 38.70 -1.92
C VAL A 23 -18.49 38.02 -3.00
N ILE A 24 -18.16 38.74 -4.07
CA ILE A 24 -17.29 38.22 -5.15
C ILE A 24 -15.87 37.94 -4.63
N LEU A 25 -15.30 38.86 -3.84
CA LEU A 25 -13.97 38.69 -3.24
C LEU A 25 -13.92 37.53 -2.25
N ALA A 26 -14.95 37.36 -1.42
CA ALA A 26 -15.07 36.23 -0.50
C ALA A 26 -15.19 34.91 -1.26
N GLY A 27 -16.01 34.85 -2.31
CA GLY A 27 -16.09 33.69 -3.19
C GLY A 27 -14.74 33.33 -3.82
N LEU A 28 -14.03 34.33 -4.36
CA LEU A 28 -12.71 34.15 -4.95
C LEU A 28 -11.66 33.68 -3.93
N ALA A 29 -11.71 34.21 -2.70
CA ALA A 29 -10.81 33.84 -1.62
C ALA A 29 -11.08 32.42 -1.07
N LEU A 30 -12.30 31.90 -1.20
CA LEU A 30 -12.67 30.55 -0.78
C LEU A 30 -12.32 29.47 -1.83
N LEU A 31 -12.15 29.85 -3.11
CA LEU A 31 -11.81 28.89 -4.17
C LEU A 31 -10.51 28.10 -3.88
N PRO A 32 -9.39 28.71 -3.44
CA PRO A 32 -8.20 27.96 -3.07
C PRO A 32 -8.44 26.98 -1.92
N SER A 33 -9.24 27.35 -0.92
CA SER A 33 -9.57 26.48 0.21
C SER A 33 -10.46 25.31 -0.19
N PHE A 34 -11.43 25.53 -1.08
CA PHE A 34 -12.28 24.47 -1.62
C PHE A 34 -11.50 23.53 -2.55
N TYR A 35 -10.59 24.07 -3.35
CA TYR A 35 -9.65 23.27 -4.15
C TYR A 35 -8.72 22.44 -3.25
N ALA A 36 -8.19 23.04 -2.18
CA ALA A 36 -7.37 22.33 -1.21
C ALA A 36 -8.17 21.24 -0.49
N TRP A 37 -9.45 21.44 -0.20
CA TRP A 37 -10.31 20.43 0.43
C TRP A 37 -10.42 19.15 -0.39
N PHE A 38 -10.75 19.24 -1.68
CA PHE A 38 -10.80 18.06 -2.55
C PHE A 38 -9.43 17.42 -2.77
N ASN A 39 -8.37 18.23 -2.85
CA ASN A 39 -7.01 17.69 -2.97
C ASN A 39 -6.56 16.99 -1.68
N LEU A 40 -6.97 17.46 -0.51
CA LEU A 40 -6.67 16.81 0.75
C LEU A 40 -7.45 15.51 0.86
N ASP A 41 -8.76 15.49 0.60
CA ASP A 41 -9.56 14.26 0.67
C ASP A 41 -9.05 13.16 -0.27
N ALA A 42 -8.70 13.52 -1.52
CA ALA A 42 -8.13 12.60 -2.50
C ALA A 42 -6.71 12.10 -2.14
N ASN A 43 -5.94 12.88 -1.38
CA ASN A 43 -4.56 12.53 -0.98
C ASN A 43 -4.43 12.13 0.50
N TRP A 44 -5.51 12.18 1.29
CA TRP A 44 -5.49 11.84 2.71
C TRP A 44 -5.33 10.33 2.89
N ASP A 45 -5.90 9.55 1.97
CA ASP A 45 -5.59 8.13 1.87
C ASP A 45 -5.71 7.61 0.43
N PRO A 46 -4.72 7.87 -0.43
CA PRO A 46 -4.67 7.30 -1.79
C PRO A 46 -4.60 5.77 -1.78
N TYR A 47 -4.45 5.16 -0.60
CA TYR A 47 -4.37 3.72 -0.35
C TYR A 47 -5.45 3.23 0.61
N GLY A 48 -6.43 4.06 0.98
CA GLY A 48 -7.45 3.71 1.99
C GLY A 48 -8.44 2.66 1.53
N ASN A 49 -8.44 2.40 0.23
CA ASN A 49 -9.19 1.34 -0.41
C ASN A 49 -8.27 0.39 -1.20
N THR A 50 -7.16 -0.04 -0.58
CA THR A 50 -6.29 -1.12 -1.09
C THR A 50 -7.00 -2.48 -1.20
N LYS A 51 -8.26 -2.57 -0.76
CA LYS A 51 -9.14 -3.75 -0.93
C LYS A 51 -9.28 -4.22 -2.38
N ASN A 52 -9.04 -3.36 -3.38
CA ASN A 52 -9.08 -3.75 -4.79
C ASN A 52 -7.70 -4.13 -5.35
N ILE A 53 -6.64 -4.04 -4.54
CA ILE A 53 -5.29 -4.41 -4.94
C ILE A 53 -5.13 -5.91 -4.70
N LYS A 54 -5.18 -6.65 -5.82
CA LYS A 54 -5.03 -8.09 -5.83
C LYS A 54 -3.57 -8.49 -5.70
N VAL A 55 -3.25 -9.25 -4.66
CA VAL A 55 -1.91 -9.78 -4.41
C VAL A 55 -1.98 -11.30 -4.41
N ALA A 56 -1.25 -11.92 -5.33
CA ALA A 56 -1.17 -13.38 -5.39
C ALA A 56 -0.21 -13.90 -4.31
N VAL A 57 -0.63 -14.92 -3.59
CA VAL A 57 0.21 -15.64 -2.61
C VAL A 57 0.30 -17.10 -3.04
N VAL A 58 1.52 -17.56 -3.28
CA VAL A 58 1.83 -18.94 -3.62
C VAL A 58 2.52 -19.56 -2.43
N ASN A 59 1.88 -20.55 -1.80
CA ASN A 59 2.49 -21.30 -0.71
C ASN A 59 3.01 -22.64 -1.22
N GLU A 60 4.33 -22.80 -1.29
CA GLU A 60 4.98 -24.08 -1.61
C GLU A 60 5.61 -24.72 -0.37
N ASP A 61 5.47 -24.11 0.82
CA ASP A 61 6.07 -24.58 2.07
C ASP A 61 5.59 -25.98 2.44
N GLU A 62 6.53 -26.92 2.55
CA GLU A 62 6.23 -28.32 2.89
C GLU A 62 6.16 -28.53 4.42
N GLY A 63 6.46 -27.48 5.20
CA GLY A 63 6.54 -27.55 6.66
C GLY A 63 7.82 -28.22 7.15
N ASP A 64 7.94 -28.38 8.46
CA ASP A 64 9.08 -29.05 9.09
C ASP A 64 8.70 -29.68 10.44
N LYS A 65 9.49 -30.65 10.90
CA LYS A 65 9.32 -31.32 12.19
C LYS A 65 10.28 -30.77 13.24
N VAL A 66 9.81 -29.86 14.09
CA VAL A 66 10.59 -29.31 15.21
C VAL A 66 10.23 -30.05 16.50
N ARG A 67 11.23 -30.65 17.17
CA ARG A 67 11.06 -31.36 18.46
C ARG A 67 9.93 -32.42 18.44
N GLY A 68 9.79 -33.13 17.32
CA GLY A 68 8.78 -34.20 17.16
C GLY A 68 7.37 -33.72 16.83
N LYS A 69 7.10 -32.40 16.80
CA LYS A 69 5.84 -31.83 16.32
C LYS A 69 5.98 -31.39 14.85
N SER A 70 4.96 -31.68 14.04
CA SER A 70 4.87 -31.16 12.67
C SER A 70 4.41 -29.70 12.74
N LEU A 71 5.13 -28.82 12.05
CA LEU A 71 4.90 -27.39 12.02
C LEU A 71 4.86 -26.91 10.56
N ASN A 72 3.91 -26.05 10.21
CA ASN A 72 3.89 -25.35 8.93
C ASN A 72 3.62 -23.85 9.16
N VAL A 73 4.69 -23.06 9.09
CA VAL A 73 4.65 -21.62 9.24
C VAL A 73 4.02 -20.97 8.01
N GLY A 74 4.27 -21.50 6.80
CA GLY A 74 3.64 -21.03 5.56
C GLY A 74 2.12 -21.09 5.61
N ASP A 75 1.55 -22.21 6.07
CA ASP A 75 0.09 -22.35 6.25
C ASP A 75 -0.46 -21.35 7.26
N THR A 76 0.27 -21.14 8.37
CA THR A 76 -0.13 -20.16 9.38
C THR A 76 -0.11 -18.74 8.83
N VAL A 77 0.88 -18.41 7.99
CA VAL A 77 0.95 -17.12 7.28
C VAL A 77 -0.23 -16.96 6.34
N VAL A 78 -0.54 -17.98 5.53
CA VAL A 78 -1.72 -17.99 4.64
C VAL A 78 -3.01 -17.76 5.41
N GLU A 79 -3.22 -18.42 6.55
CA GLU A 79 -4.41 -18.23 7.39
C GLU A 79 -4.54 -16.82 7.95
N GLN A 80 -3.42 -16.20 8.33
CA GLN A 80 -3.41 -14.83 8.84
C GLN A 80 -3.64 -13.80 7.73
N LEU A 81 -3.07 -14.01 6.54
CA LEU A 81 -3.31 -13.16 5.37
C LEU A 81 -4.78 -13.24 4.92
N LYS A 82 -5.43 -14.40 5.00
CA LYS A 82 -6.88 -14.53 4.73
C LYS A 82 -7.77 -13.70 5.66
N LYS A 83 -7.30 -13.38 6.86
CA LYS A 83 -8.03 -12.57 7.85
C LYS A 83 -7.72 -11.08 7.73
N ASP A 84 -6.80 -10.72 6.84
CA ASP A 84 -6.43 -9.34 6.61
C ASP A 84 -7.32 -8.73 5.52
N ASP A 85 -8.07 -7.70 5.89
CA ASP A 85 -9.00 -7.01 4.98
C ASP A 85 -8.34 -5.82 4.25
N HIS A 86 -7.02 -5.64 4.35
CA HIS A 86 -6.33 -4.51 3.73
C HIS A 86 -6.02 -4.76 2.24
N PHE A 87 -5.80 -6.01 1.84
CA PHE A 87 -5.54 -6.40 0.45
C PHE A 87 -6.44 -7.55 0.01
N ASP A 88 -6.69 -7.67 -1.30
CA ASP A 88 -7.37 -8.83 -1.88
C ASP A 88 -6.35 -9.95 -2.11
N TRP A 89 -6.12 -10.74 -1.06
CA TRP A 89 -5.16 -11.84 -1.06
C TRP A 89 -5.73 -13.04 -1.83
N GLU A 90 -5.17 -13.34 -3.00
CA GLU A 90 -5.55 -14.51 -3.80
C GLU A 90 -4.51 -15.62 -3.66
N PHE A 91 -4.94 -16.79 -3.16
CA PHE A 91 -4.08 -17.96 -3.00
C PHE A 91 -4.19 -18.84 -4.24
N VAL A 92 -3.11 -18.93 -5.01
CA VAL A 92 -3.10 -19.56 -6.34
C VAL A 92 -1.83 -20.38 -6.56
N SER A 93 -1.80 -21.23 -7.60
CA SER A 93 -0.59 -21.94 -7.99
C SER A 93 0.46 -21.01 -8.60
N ARG A 94 1.72 -21.44 -8.63
CA ARG A 94 2.82 -20.68 -9.24
C ARG A 94 2.54 -20.31 -10.69
N GLU A 95 2.00 -21.24 -11.48
CA GLU A 95 1.70 -21.03 -12.90
C GLU A 95 0.62 -19.97 -13.09
N LYS A 96 -0.43 -20.03 -12.27
CA LYS A 96 -1.50 -19.03 -12.30
C LYS A 96 -1.00 -17.67 -11.82
N ALA A 97 -0.20 -17.63 -10.75
CA ALA A 97 0.41 -16.40 -10.26
C ALA A 97 1.28 -15.75 -11.35
N ASP A 98 2.19 -16.50 -11.98
CA ASP A 98 3.06 -15.98 -13.03
C ASP A 98 2.27 -15.52 -14.27
N HIS A 99 1.24 -16.27 -14.69
CA HIS A 99 0.39 -15.91 -15.81
C HIS A 99 -0.41 -14.63 -15.52
N ASP A 100 -1.18 -14.60 -14.44
CA ASP A 100 -2.07 -13.50 -14.11
C ASP A 100 -1.31 -12.25 -13.62
N LEU A 101 -0.10 -12.43 -13.06
CA LEU A 101 0.84 -11.34 -12.83
C LEU A 101 1.29 -10.73 -14.16
N ARG A 102 1.65 -11.52 -15.18
CA ARG A 102 2.02 -10.99 -16.51
C ARG A 102 0.86 -10.30 -17.22
N MET A 103 -0.35 -10.82 -17.05
CA MET A 103 -1.58 -10.28 -17.64
C MET A 103 -2.10 -9.02 -16.93
N GLY A 104 -1.50 -8.63 -15.79
CA GLY A 104 -1.91 -7.43 -15.05
C GLY A 104 -3.19 -7.58 -14.25
N LYS A 105 -3.55 -8.82 -13.89
CA LYS A 105 -4.63 -9.06 -12.92
C LYS A 105 -4.15 -8.93 -11.48
N TYR A 106 -2.88 -9.27 -11.23
CA TYR A 106 -2.24 -9.10 -9.93
C TYR A 106 -1.24 -7.94 -9.97
N TYR A 107 -1.22 -7.14 -8.90
CA TYR A 107 -0.22 -6.08 -8.72
C TYR A 107 1.13 -6.67 -8.35
N ALA A 108 1.10 -7.69 -7.49
CA ALA A 108 2.28 -8.39 -7.00
C ALA A 108 1.97 -9.87 -6.74
N ALA A 109 3.03 -10.68 -6.72
CA ALA A 109 3.00 -12.08 -6.34
C ALA A 109 4.10 -12.37 -5.30
N ILE A 110 3.71 -13.04 -4.22
CA ILE A 110 4.59 -13.50 -3.14
C ILE A 110 4.70 -15.02 -3.24
N TYR A 111 5.91 -15.55 -3.32
CA TYR A 111 6.16 -16.99 -3.39
C TYR A 111 6.89 -17.45 -2.13
N ILE A 112 6.19 -18.20 -1.30
CA ILE A 112 6.73 -18.84 -0.10
C ILE A 112 7.40 -20.15 -0.53
N PRO A 113 8.74 -20.28 -0.40
CA PRO A 113 9.45 -21.45 -0.90
C PRO A 113 9.22 -22.69 -0.03
N LYS A 114 9.49 -23.87 -0.60
CA LYS A 114 9.37 -25.17 0.07
C LYS A 114 10.07 -25.29 1.42
N ALA A 115 11.25 -24.66 1.55
CA ALA A 115 12.08 -24.72 2.75
C ALA A 115 11.76 -23.61 3.76
N PHE A 116 10.67 -22.85 3.58
CA PHE A 116 10.39 -21.66 4.38
C PHE A 116 10.28 -21.99 5.87
N THR A 117 9.46 -22.97 6.25
CA THR A 117 9.37 -23.39 7.66
C THR A 117 10.71 -23.90 8.20
N HIS A 118 11.49 -24.62 7.39
CA HIS A 118 12.80 -25.12 7.80
C HIS A 118 13.77 -23.99 8.14
N GLN A 119 13.89 -23.01 7.24
CA GLN A 119 14.81 -21.89 7.38
C GLN A 119 14.44 -21.02 8.58
N ILE A 120 13.15 -20.69 8.70
CA ILE A 120 12.64 -19.86 9.78
C ILE A 120 12.78 -20.55 11.16
N THR A 121 12.52 -21.86 11.23
CA THR A 121 12.67 -22.63 12.48
C THR A 121 14.12 -23.01 12.78
N GLY A 122 15.07 -22.69 11.90
CA GLY A 122 16.50 -22.91 12.09
C GLY A 122 17.05 -22.29 13.38
N THR A 123 16.50 -21.15 13.81
CA THR A 123 16.86 -20.51 15.10
C THR A 123 16.51 -21.41 16.29
N LEU A 124 15.37 -22.12 16.25
CA LEU A 124 14.99 -23.11 17.28
C LEU A 124 15.92 -24.34 17.28
N ARG A 125 16.62 -24.58 16.18
CA ARG A 125 17.57 -25.68 15.96
C ARG A 125 19.04 -25.28 16.14
N LYS A 126 19.31 -24.06 16.62
CA LYS A 126 20.67 -23.48 16.75
C LYS A 126 21.44 -23.37 15.42
N LYS A 127 20.73 -23.38 14.29
CA LYS A 127 21.27 -23.12 12.93
C LYS A 127 20.41 -22.05 12.27
N PRO A 128 20.62 -20.76 12.58
CA PRO A 128 19.83 -19.69 12.00
C PRO A 128 20.10 -19.61 10.50
N GLU A 129 19.06 -19.78 9.70
CA GLU A 129 19.09 -19.59 8.26
C GLU A 129 18.21 -18.39 7.88
N ARG A 130 18.64 -17.63 6.86
CA ARG A 130 17.80 -16.56 6.32
C ARG A 130 16.77 -17.18 5.39
N ALA A 131 15.50 -17.02 5.72
CA ALA A 131 14.43 -17.36 4.81
C ALA A 131 14.33 -16.29 3.72
N ASN A 132 14.61 -16.69 2.48
CA ASN A 132 14.46 -15.82 1.32
C ASN A 132 13.13 -16.12 0.65
N ILE A 133 12.31 -15.09 0.48
CA ILE A 133 11.01 -15.18 -0.18
C ILE A 133 11.16 -14.49 -1.53
N GLU A 134 10.61 -15.12 -2.57
CA GLU A 134 10.62 -14.50 -3.89
C GLU A 134 9.42 -13.57 -4.01
N TYR A 135 9.69 -12.35 -4.44
CA TYR A 135 8.68 -11.31 -4.65
C TYR A 135 8.76 -10.80 -6.08
N LYS A 136 7.63 -10.84 -6.79
CA LYS A 136 7.53 -10.32 -8.17
C LYS A 136 6.45 -9.26 -8.25
N VAL A 137 6.74 -8.17 -8.95
CA VAL A 137 5.79 -7.09 -9.24
C VAL A 137 5.55 -6.98 -10.73
N ASN A 138 4.32 -6.67 -11.13
CA ASN A 138 4.05 -6.41 -12.54
C ASN A 138 4.57 -5.02 -12.95
N GLN A 139 5.66 -4.99 -13.71
CA GLN A 139 6.26 -3.75 -14.22
C GLN A 139 5.42 -3.00 -15.27
N LYS A 140 4.48 -3.66 -15.97
CA LYS A 140 3.56 -3.03 -16.94
C LYS A 140 2.41 -2.28 -16.26
N LEU A 141 1.86 -2.81 -15.17
CA LEU A 141 0.97 -2.03 -14.29
C LEU A 141 1.77 -0.89 -13.61
N ASN A 142 3.06 -1.12 -13.34
CA ASN A 142 4.00 -0.13 -12.84
C ASN A 142 4.68 0.71 -13.94
N ALA A 143 4.13 0.79 -15.16
CA ALA A 143 4.72 1.59 -16.26
C ALA A 143 4.66 3.10 -16.01
N ILE A 144 3.94 3.55 -14.98
CA ILE A 144 3.88 4.94 -14.50
C ILE A 144 4.98 5.24 -13.45
N ALA A 145 5.71 4.22 -12.96
CA ALA A 145 6.74 4.37 -11.94
C ALA A 145 8.00 5.17 -12.37
N PRO A 146 8.50 5.12 -13.62
CA PRO A 146 9.75 5.81 -13.94
C PRO A 146 9.60 7.33 -14.08
N LYS A 147 8.38 7.87 -14.24
CA LYS A 147 8.20 9.29 -14.59
C LYS A 147 7.43 10.13 -13.59
N MET A 148 6.63 9.56 -12.68
CA MET A 148 6.02 10.30 -11.58
C MET A 148 5.86 9.39 -10.35
N THR A 149 6.54 9.72 -9.25
CA THR A 149 6.22 9.22 -7.90
C THR A 149 6.81 7.85 -7.48
N ASN A 150 8.13 7.80 -7.27
CA ASN A 150 8.81 6.67 -6.59
C ASN A 150 8.38 6.44 -5.12
N ALA A 151 7.72 7.40 -4.46
CA ALA A 151 7.34 7.30 -3.05
C ALA A 151 5.99 6.58 -2.81
N GLY A 152 5.06 6.63 -3.78
CA GLY A 152 3.68 6.21 -3.58
C GLY A 152 3.46 4.71 -3.78
N THR A 153 3.84 4.18 -4.93
CA THR A 153 3.73 2.74 -5.24
C THR A 153 4.65 1.90 -4.36
N SER A 154 5.84 2.41 -4.04
CA SER A 154 6.72 1.82 -3.03
C SER A 154 6.03 1.74 -1.67
N ALA A 155 5.20 2.72 -1.29
CA ALA A 155 4.51 2.66 0.00
C ALA A 155 3.47 1.54 0.07
N ILE A 156 2.76 1.22 -1.02
CA ILE A 156 1.81 0.07 -1.04
C ILE A 156 2.58 -1.24 -0.94
N VAL A 157 3.62 -1.40 -1.76
CA VAL A 157 4.46 -2.60 -1.77
C VAL A 157 5.16 -2.77 -0.42
N GLN A 158 5.66 -1.67 0.14
CA GLN A 158 6.27 -1.64 1.48
C GLN A 158 5.24 -2.01 2.54
N LYS A 159 4.02 -1.47 2.49
CA LYS A 159 2.93 -1.86 3.40
C LYS A 159 2.58 -3.34 3.28
N ALA A 160 2.50 -3.90 2.08
CA ALA A 160 2.25 -5.32 1.87
C ALA A 160 3.39 -6.18 2.43
N ASN A 161 4.65 -5.76 2.22
CA ASN A 161 5.83 -6.41 2.78
C ASN A 161 5.85 -6.33 4.32
N ASP A 162 5.59 -5.16 4.89
CA ASP A 162 5.54 -4.94 6.34
C ASP A 162 4.42 -5.79 6.95
N LYS A 163 3.25 -5.86 6.29
CA LYS A 163 2.13 -6.68 6.73
C LYS A 163 2.42 -8.17 6.67
N PHE A 164 3.10 -8.61 5.61
CA PHE A 164 3.57 -9.98 5.47
C PHE A 164 4.60 -10.32 6.57
N ASN A 165 5.58 -9.45 6.82
CA ASN A 165 6.58 -9.64 7.88
C ASN A 165 5.95 -9.65 9.27
N GLU A 166 4.98 -8.78 9.54
CA GLU A 166 4.18 -8.80 10.77
C GLU A 166 3.46 -10.15 10.92
N THR A 167 2.89 -10.65 9.84
CA THR A 167 2.17 -11.92 9.80
C THR A 167 3.07 -13.12 10.07
N VAL A 168 4.24 -13.19 9.41
CA VAL A 168 5.27 -14.21 9.67
C VAL A 168 5.72 -14.16 11.12
N THR A 169 5.98 -12.95 11.64
CA THR A 169 6.40 -12.77 13.04
C THR A 169 5.33 -13.27 14.02
N LYS A 170 4.06 -12.94 13.78
CA LYS A 170 2.92 -13.42 14.59
C LYS A 170 2.77 -14.94 14.51
N ALA A 171 2.89 -15.51 13.31
CA ALA A 171 2.86 -16.95 13.09
C ALA A 171 3.97 -17.64 13.91
N LEU A 172 5.17 -17.08 13.90
CA LEU A 172 6.30 -17.62 14.65
C LEU A 172 6.13 -17.57 16.15
N LEU A 173 5.68 -16.43 16.69
CA LEU A 173 5.42 -16.30 18.12
C LEU A 173 4.31 -17.25 18.59
N LYS A 174 3.25 -17.42 17.78
CA LYS A 174 2.16 -18.35 18.06
C LYS A 174 2.67 -19.79 18.16
N GLU A 175 3.55 -20.18 17.25
CA GLU A 175 4.10 -21.54 17.20
C GLU A 175 5.20 -21.78 18.24
N ALA A 176 5.99 -20.75 18.57
CA ALA A 176 6.94 -20.80 19.68
C ALA A 176 6.24 -20.97 21.04
N ASN A 177 5.11 -20.30 21.28
CA ASN A 177 4.32 -20.45 22.50
C ASN A 177 3.60 -21.80 22.62
N ARG A 178 3.47 -22.53 21.51
CA ARG A 178 2.82 -23.85 21.44
C ARG A 178 3.78 -25.02 21.70
N LEU A 179 5.09 -24.74 21.65
CA LEU A 179 6.18 -25.70 21.83
C LEU A 179 6.58 -25.82 23.29
#